data_AF-A0A0F5PT46-F1
#
_entry.id   AF-A0A0F5PT46-F1
#
_cell.length_a   1.000
_cell.length_b   1.000
_cell.length_c   1.000
_cell.angle_alpha   90.00
_cell.angle_beta   90.00
_cell.angle_gamma   90.00
#
_symmetry.space_group_name_H-M   'P 1'
#
loop_
_entity.id
_entity.type
_entity.pdbx_description
1 polymer ?
#
loop_
_entity_poly.entity_id
_entity_poly.type
_entity_poly.pdbx_seq_one_letter_code
_entity_poly.pdbx_strand_id
1 'polypeptide(L)'
;MWALLAAILGGIGWLLFRRWRSTLPIDQRLTLPYWRNSLFVTGFYLLFILLGAGVTRVMVGFGRGGWTNLWMVAFFLVWVAYGAVWLARFMPTTRPQPLWLTQSRGWLDAIALLALAALATAARVL
;
A
#
# COMPACT_ATOMS: atom_id res chain seq x y z
N MET A 1 0.66 54.08 28.57
CA MET A 1 1.81 53.25 29.03
C MET A 1 1.46 51.76 29.05
N TRP A 2 0.41 51.35 29.76
CA TRP A 2 -0.02 49.94 29.86
C TRP A 2 -0.42 49.27 28.53
N ALA A 3 -1.08 50.00 27.63
CA ALA A 3 -1.46 49.49 26.31
C ALA A 3 -0.24 49.16 25.42
N LEU A 4 0.84 49.94 25.53
CA LEU A 4 2.10 49.71 24.81
C LEU A 4 2.82 48.46 25.34
N LEU A 5 2.87 48.29 26.66
CA LEU A 5 3.41 47.09 27.29
C LEU A 5 2.63 45.83 26.90
N ALA A 6 1.30 45.89 26.90
CA ALA A 6 0.45 44.78 26.48
C ALA A 6 0.67 44.41 25.00
N ALA A 7 0.82 45.41 24.12
CA ALA A 7 1.11 45.17 22.71
C ALA A 7 2.47 44.52 22.48
N ILE A 8 3.51 44.95 23.22
CA ILE A 8 4.86 44.37 23.13
C ILE A 8 4.87 42.93 23.65
N LEU A 9 4.28 42.67 24.83
CA LEU A 9 4.21 41.33 25.40
C LEU A 9 3.37 40.38 24.55
N GLY A 10 2.24 40.86 24.01
CA GLY A 10 1.40 40.09 23.08
C GLY A 10 2.13 39.76 21.77
N GLY A 11 2.88 40.71 21.21
CA GLY A 11 3.68 40.50 20.01
C GLY A 11 4.81 39.48 20.20
N ILE A 12 5.54 39.59 21.31
CA ILE A 12 6.62 38.64 21.66
C ILE A 12 6.03 37.25 21.94
N GLY A 13 4.96 37.17 22.72
CA GLY A 13 4.26 35.92 23.00
C GLY A 13 3.75 35.23 21.74
N TRP A 14 3.17 36.00 20.81
CA TRP A 14 2.72 35.49 19.52
C TRP A 14 3.87 34.97 18.65
N LEU A 15 5.00 35.68 18.59
CA LEU A 15 6.18 35.25 17.84
C LEU A 15 6.80 33.97 18.41
N LEU A 16 6.90 33.86 19.74
CA LEU A 16 7.39 32.67 20.42
C LEU A 16 6.44 31.49 20.22
N PHE A 17 5.13 31.71 20.33
CA PHE A 17 4.12 30.70 20.08
C PHE A 17 4.15 30.20 18.63
N ARG A 18 4.27 31.12 17.65
CA ARG A 18 4.39 30.77 16.23
C ARG A 18 5.65 29.95 15.96
N ARG A 19 6.80 30.35 16.53
CA ARG A 19 8.06 29.60 16.41
C ARG A 19 7.94 28.21 17.03
N TRP A 20 7.42 28.11 18.25
CA TRP A 20 7.22 26.84 18.94
C TRP A 20 6.28 25.90 18.17
N ARG A 21 5.18 26.43 17.64
CA ARG A 21 4.24 25.65 16.81
C ARG A 21 4.89 25.17 15.50
N SER A 22 5.77 25.98 14.91
CA SER A 22 6.48 25.61 13.66
C SER A 22 7.58 24.56 13.87
N THR A 23 8.05 24.36 15.10
CA THR A 23 9.07 23.36 15.43
C THR A 23 8.51 21.99 15.82
N LEU A 24 7.19 21.87 15.96
CA LEU A 24 6.58 20.57 16.24
C LEU A 24 6.64 19.70 14.97
N PRO A 25 7.22 18.49 15.03
CA PRO A 25 7.20 17.57 13.90
C PRO A 25 5.73 17.26 13.58
N ILE A 26 5.26 17.76 12.43
CA ILE A 26 3.91 17.46 11.96
C ILE A 26 3.91 15.97 11.61
N ASP A 27 3.18 15.17 12.38
CA ASP A 27 2.97 13.77 12.05
C ASP A 27 2.36 13.70 10.64
N GLN A 28 3.10 13.09 9.71
CA GLN A 28 2.69 13.01 8.31
C GLN A 28 1.33 12.31 8.17
N ARG A 29 0.96 11.46 9.14
CA ARG A 29 -0.34 10.80 9.21
C ARG A 29 -1.51 11.75 9.39
N LEU A 30 -1.29 12.95 9.92
CA LEU A 30 -2.33 13.97 10.12
C LEU A 30 -2.54 14.84 8.89
N THR A 31 -1.81 14.58 7.80
CA THR A 31 -1.89 15.39 6.58
C THR A 31 -2.93 14.83 5.61
N LEU A 32 -3.71 15.71 4.97
CA LEU A 32 -4.68 15.33 3.95
C LEU A 32 -4.06 14.53 2.78
N PRO A 33 -2.86 14.87 2.28
CA PRO A 33 -2.21 14.09 1.22
C PRO A 33 -1.93 12.63 1.63
N TYR A 34 -1.57 12.38 2.90
CA TYR A 34 -1.31 11.03 3.40
C TYR A 34 -2.56 10.15 3.30
N TRP A 35 -3.71 10.64 3.79
CA TRP A 35 -4.97 9.90 3.74
C TRP A 35 -5.47 9.71 2.31
N ARG A 36 -5.40 10.75 1.48
CA ARG A 36 -5.80 10.68 0.07
C ARG A 36 -5.00 9.62 -0.69
N ASN A 37 -3.68 9.62 -0.54
CA ASN A 37 -2.82 8.67 -1.22
C ASN A 37 -3.01 7.24 -0.67
N SER A 38 -3.19 7.09 0.65
CA SER A 38 -3.48 5.79 1.27
C SER A 38 -4.80 5.20 0.76
N LEU A 39 -5.86 6.02 0.66
CA LEU A 39 -7.14 5.62 0.08
C LEU A 39 -6.99 5.18 -1.38
N PHE A 40 -6.24 5.95 -2.18
CA PHE A 40 -6.04 5.62 -3.59
C PHE A 40 -5.30 4.30 -3.78
N VAL A 41 -4.19 4.11 -3.06
CA VAL A 41 -3.38 2.88 -3.13
C VAL A 41 -4.18 1.67 -2.61
N THR A 42 -4.91 1.83 -1.51
CA THR A 42 -5.77 0.75 -0.98
C THR A 42 -6.93 0.44 -1.92
N GLY A 43 -7.57 1.45 -2.50
CA GLY A 43 -8.63 1.27 -3.48
C GLY A 43 -8.16 0.51 -4.72
N PHE A 44 -6.98 0.84 -5.23
CA PHE A 44 -6.37 0.11 -6.33
C PHE A 44 -6.07 -1.35 -5.96
N TYR A 45 -5.59 -1.61 -4.74
CA TYR A 45 -5.39 -2.97 -4.25
C TYR A 45 -6.69 -3.77 -4.17
N LEU A 46 -7.80 -3.17 -3.73
CA LEU A 46 -9.11 -3.82 -3.72
C LEU A 46 -9.57 -4.18 -5.15
N LEU A 47 -9.40 -3.26 -6.11
CA LEU A 47 -9.66 -3.53 -7.52
C LEU A 47 -8.77 -4.67 -8.06
N PHE A 48 -7.51 -4.71 -7.64
CA PHE A 48 -6.58 -5.76 -8.01
C PHE A 48 -6.98 -7.14 -7.43
N ILE A 49 -7.49 -7.20 -6.19
CA ILE A 49 -8.06 -8.44 -5.63
C ILE A 49 -9.29 -8.87 -6.42
N LEU A 50 -10.20 -7.94 -6.72
CA LEU A 50 -11.39 -8.23 -7.52
C LEU A 50 -11.04 -8.76 -8.90
N LEU A 51 -9.98 -8.23 -9.52
CA LEU A 51 -9.44 -8.73 -10.78
C LEU A 51 -8.96 -10.19 -10.63
N GLY A 52 -8.21 -10.51 -9.57
CA GLY A 52 -7.80 -11.88 -9.28
C GLY A 52 -8.98 -12.84 -9.06
N ALA A 53 -10.03 -12.38 -8.39
CA ALA A 53 -11.26 -13.15 -8.21
C ALA A 53 -12.00 -13.37 -9.54
N GLY A 54 -12.01 -12.36 -10.43
CA GLY A 54 -12.54 -12.49 -11.78
C GLY A 54 -11.76 -13.50 -12.61
N VAL A 55 -10.43 -13.43 -12.60
CA VAL A 55 -9.54 -14.36 -13.32
C VAL A 55 -9.75 -15.80 -12.84
N THR A 56 -9.78 -16.03 -11.53
CA THR A 56 -10.03 -17.37 -10.98
C THR A 56 -11.41 -17.90 -11.37
N ARG A 57 -12.45 -17.05 -11.40
CA ARG A 57 -13.78 -17.45 -11.88
C ARG A 57 -13.80 -17.82 -13.35
N VAL A 58 -13.06 -17.12 -14.20
CA VAL A 58 -12.86 -17.51 -15.61
C VAL A 58 -12.13 -18.85 -15.67
N MET A 59 -11.11 -19.05 -14.84
CA MET A 59 -10.36 -20.29 -14.81
C MET A 59 -11.20 -21.50 -14.38
N VAL A 60 -12.18 -21.34 -13.47
CA VAL A 60 -13.12 -22.43 -13.07
C VAL A 60 -13.88 -23.01 -14.28
N GLY A 61 -14.02 -22.22 -15.36
CA GLY A 61 -14.56 -22.70 -16.63
C GLY A 61 -13.69 -23.75 -17.34
N PHE A 62 -12.40 -23.88 -16.99
CA PHE A 62 -11.46 -24.82 -17.61
C PHE A 62 -11.51 -26.24 -17.04
N GLY A 63 -12.02 -26.43 -15.81
CA GLY A 63 -12.11 -27.78 -15.21
C GLY A 63 -12.77 -27.78 -13.83
N ARG A 64 -13.55 -28.82 -13.53
CA ARG A 64 -14.26 -29.00 -12.23
C ARG A 64 -13.59 -30.02 -11.30
N GLY A 65 -12.36 -30.43 -11.60
CA GLY A 65 -11.61 -31.41 -10.80
C GLY A 65 -11.15 -30.83 -9.46
N GLY A 66 -11.05 -31.69 -8.43
CA GLY A 66 -10.57 -31.28 -7.10
C GLY A 66 -9.15 -30.69 -7.12
N TRP A 67 -8.28 -31.20 -8.00
CA TRP A 67 -6.93 -30.66 -8.22
C TRP A 67 -6.95 -29.27 -8.84
N THR A 68 -7.79 -29.05 -9.84
CA THR A 68 -7.95 -27.75 -10.52
C THR A 68 -8.36 -26.65 -9.52
N ASN A 69 -9.27 -26.97 -8.59
CA ASN A 69 -9.64 -26.04 -7.50
C ASN A 69 -8.45 -25.69 -6.60
N LEU A 70 -7.60 -26.66 -6.27
CA LEU A 70 -6.44 -26.47 -5.41
C LEU A 70 -5.40 -25.55 -6.08
N TRP A 71 -5.19 -25.72 -7.38
CA TRP A 71 -4.33 -24.82 -8.17
C TRP A 71 -4.88 -23.40 -8.27
N MET A 72 -6.20 -23.23 -8.36
CA MET A 72 -6.83 -21.90 -8.35
C MET A 72 -6.68 -21.19 -7.01
N VAL A 73 -6.83 -21.92 -5.92
CA VAL A 73 -6.58 -21.37 -4.57
C VAL A 73 -5.12 -20.95 -4.44
N ALA A 74 -4.17 -21.80 -4.87
CA ALA A 74 -2.75 -21.45 -4.88
C ALA A 74 -2.46 -20.21 -5.74
N PHE A 75 -3.04 -20.13 -6.94
CA PHE A 75 -2.93 -18.96 -7.81
C PHE A 75 -3.44 -17.69 -7.11
N PHE A 76 -4.63 -17.77 -6.50
CA PHE A 76 -5.21 -16.63 -5.81
C PHE A 76 -4.38 -16.20 -4.59
N LEU A 77 -3.82 -17.15 -3.84
CA LEU A 77 -2.91 -16.85 -2.73
C LEU A 77 -1.67 -16.09 -3.20
N VAL A 78 -1.02 -16.55 -4.28
CA VAL A 78 0.13 -15.86 -4.87
C VAL A 78 -0.27 -14.48 -5.39
N TRP A 79 -1.44 -14.36 -6.01
CA TRP A 79 -1.97 -13.09 -6.50
C TRP A 79 -2.16 -12.07 -5.36
N VAL A 80 -2.84 -12.48 -4.28
CA VAL A 80 -3.09 -11.64 -3.10
C VAL A 80 -1.77 -11.27 -2.41
N ALA A 81 -0.85 -12.22 -2.27
CA ALA A 81 0.46 -11.99 -1.67
C ALA A 81 1.30 -10.99 -2.50
N TYR A 82 1.33 -11.13 -3.82
CA TYR A 82 2.00 -10.19 -4.70
C TYR A 82 1.39 -8.78 -4.60
N GLY A 83 0.07 -8.68 -4.60
CA GLY A 83 -0.60 -7.40 -4.38
C GLY A 83 -0.29 -6.79 -3.00
N ALA A 84 -0.15 -7.61 -1.95
CA ALA A 84 0.23 -7.14 -0.62
C ALA A 84 1.68 -6.63 -0.57
N VAL A 85 2.60 -7.26 -1.32
CA VAL A 85 3.96 -6.74 -1.51
C VAL A 85 3.94 -5.39 -2.21
N TRP A 86 3.09 -5.23 -3.23
CA TRP A 86 2.91 -3.95 -3.91
C TRP A 86 2.34 -2.89 -2.96
N LEU A 87 1.32 -3.25 -2.17
CA LEU A 87 0.76 -2.38 -1.14
C LEU A 87 1.85 -1.93 -0.16
N ALA A 88 2.70 -2.84 0.33
CA ALA A 88 3.79 -2.51 1.24
C ALA A 88 4.83 -1.55 0.63
N ARG A 89 5.04 -1.60 -0.70
CA ARG A 89 5.97 -0.70 -1.42
C ARG A 89 5.38 0.71 -1.57
N PHE A 90 4.12 0.82 -1.99
CA PHE A 90 3.51 2.08 -2.40
C PHE A 90 2.68 2.77 -1.31
N MET A 91 2.34 2.07 -0.23
CA MET A 91 1.59 2.66 0.86
C MET A 91 2.45 3.72 1.58
N PRO A 92 1.89 4.93 1.81
CA PRO A 92 2.58 5.95 2.58
C PRO A 92 2.93 5.42 3.99
N THR A 93 4.22 5.35 4.29
CA THR A 93 4.73 4.86 5.57
C THR A 93 5.64 5.88 6.24
N THR A 94 5.49 6.02 7.56
CA THR A 94 6.41 6.83 8.38
C THR A 94 7.59 6.00 8.92
N ARG A 95 7.60 4.69 8.67
CA ARG A 95 8.66 3.78 9.10
C ARG A 95 9.60 3.44 7.93
N PRO A 96 10.91 3.25 8.20
CA PRO A 96 11.83 2.76 7.19
C PRO A 96 11.33 1.41 6.64
N GLN A 97 11.25 1.31 5.31
CA GLN A 97 10.90 0.06 4.65
C GLN A 97 12.09 -0.90 4.69
N PRO A 98 11.83 -2.22 4.78
CA PRO A 98 12.91 -3.19 4.81
C PRO A 98 13.65 -3.23 3.46
N LEU A 99 14.97 -3.41 3.52
CA LEU A 99 15.87 -3.34 2.36
C LEU A 99 15.52 -4.36 1.26
N TRP A 100 15.03 -5.55 1.64
CA TRP A 100 14.64 -6.56 0.66
C TRP A 100 13.45 -6.09 -0.20
N LEU A 101 12.61 -5.20 0.31
CA LEU A 101 11.44 -4.69 -0.41
C LEU A 101 11.85 -3.57 -1.38
N THR A 102 12.70 -2.65 -0.92
CA THR A 102 13.16 -1.47 -1.69
C THR A 102 14.28 -1.78 -2.69
N GLN A 103 15.17 -2.72 -2.35
CA GLN A 103 16.34 -3.09 -3.16
C GLN A 103 16.08 -4.30 -4.06
N SER A 104 14.83 -4.76 -4.15
CA SER A 104 14.49 -5.98 -4.88
C SER A 104 14.74 -5.93 -6.40
N ARG A 105 15.19 -4.83 -7.01
CA ARG A 105 15.55 -4.74 -8.46
C ARG A 105 14.57 -5.47 -9.41
N GLY A 106 13.29 -5.57 -9.07
CA GLY A 106 12.28 -6.33 -9.82
C GLY A 106 12.33 -7.87 -9.72
N TRP A 107 13.24 -8.49 -8.97
CA TRP A 107 13.31 -9.96 -8.85
C TRP A 107 12.07 -10.56 -8.19
N LEU A 108 11.52 -9.88 -7.18
CA LEU A 108 10.25 -10.28 -6.54
C LEU A 108 9.10 -10.30 -7.55
N ASP A 109 9.09 -9.34 -8.48
CA ASP A 109 8.03 -9.21 -9.48
C ASP A 109 8.18 -10.32 -10.52
N ALA A 110 9.41 -10.60 -10.96
CA ALA A 110 9.71 -11.71 -11.85
C ALA A 110 9.30 -13.06 -11.24
N ILE A 111 9.65 -13.34 -9.97
CA ILE A 111 9.28 -14.59 -9.30
C ILE A 111 7.76 -14.71 -9.16
N ALA A 112 7.08 -13.64 -8.76
CA ALA A 112 5.63 -13.65 -8.63
C ALA A 112 4.94 -13.91 -9.98
N LEU A 113 5.38 -13.25 -11.05
CA LEU A 113 4.84 -13.46 -12.39
C LEU A 113 5.12 -14.87 -12.92
N LEU A 114 6.31 -15.41 -12.69
CA LEU A 114 6.64 -16.79 -13.06
C LEU A 114 5.80 -17.80 -12.29
N ALA A 115 5.60 -17.59 -10.99
CA ALA A 115 4.74 -18.45 -10.17
C ALA A 115 3.28 -18.41 -10.65
N LEU A 116 2.74 -17.21 -10.92
CA LEU A 116 1.39 -17.05 -11.47
C LEU A 116 1.24 -17.72 -12.84
N ALA A 117 2.23 -17.56 -13.72
CA ALA A 117 2.24 -18.21 -15.04
C ALA A 117 2.27 -19.74 -14.91
N ALA A 118 3.16 -20.28 -14.08
CA ALA A 118 3.27 -21.72 -13.85
C ALA A 118 1.96 -22.30 -13.30
N LEU A 119 1.35 -21.64 -12.32
CA LEU A 119 0.07 -22.06 -11.74
C LEU A 119 -1.08 -21.99 -12.75
N ALA A 120 -1.13 -20.93 -13.56
CA ALA A 120 -2.12 -20.79 -14.63
C ALA A 120 -1.97 -21.87 -15.71
N THR A 121 -0.73 -22.22 -16.10
CA THR A 121 -0.46 -23.29 -17.05
C THR A 121 -0.82 -24.66 -16.47
N ALA A 122 -0.42 -24.94 -15.22
CA ALA A 122 -0.74 -26.20 -14.55
C ALA A 122 -2.26 -26.41 -14.40
N ALA A 123 -3.00 -25.36 -14.06
CA ALA A 123 -4.46 -25.40 -13.94
C ALA A 123 -5.19 -25.63 -15.28
N ARG A 124 -4.52 -25.41 -16.42
CA ARG A 124 -5.10 -25.62 -17.77
C ARG A 124 -4.79 -27.01 -18.34
N VAL A 125 -3.70 -27.63 -17.91
CA VAL A 125 -3.24 -28.94 -18.42
C VAL A 125 -3.93 -30.10 -17.68
N LEU A 126 -4.44 -29.86 -16.47
CA LEU A 126 -5.16 -30.83 -15.62
C LEU A 126 -6.68 -30.68 -15.74
#